data_AF-A0A920DQ68-F1
#
_entry.id   AF-A0A920DQ68-F1
#
_cell.length_a   1.000
_cell.length_b   1.000
_cell.length_c   1.000
_cell.angle_alpha   90.00
_cell.angle_beta   90.00
_cell.angle_gamma   90.00
#
_symmetry.space_group_name_H-M   'P 1'
#
loop_
_entity.id
_entity.type
_entity.pdbx_description
1 polymer ?
#
loop_
_entity_poly.entity_id
_entity_poly.type
_entity_poly.pdbx_seq_one_letter_code
_entity_poly.pdbx_strand_id
1 'polypeptide(L)'
;MEGDNFINLVLLLESDKIFSKVLKILKQIESNCGRVRDPGNKFTPRTLDLDIIDWNGLTGEIEGYQFPDPEIQIRDFIKKPYNEIKK
;
A
#
# COMPACT_ATOMS: atom_id res chain seq x y z
N MET A 1 1.63 -22.43 -3.04
CA MET A 1 2.83 -21.60 -2.86
C MET A 1 2.98 -21.43 -1.36
N GLU A 2 4.01 -22.04 -0.76
CA GLU A 2 4.38 -21.74 0.63
C GLU A 2 5.06 -20.36 0.62
N GLY A 3 4.41 -19.39 1.24
CA GLY A 3 4.98 -18.10 1.60
C GLY A 3 4.67 -17.87 3.06
N ASP A 4 5.59 -17.20 3.77
CA ASP A 4 5.39 -16.89 5.18
C ASP A 4 4.14 -16.02 5.39
N ASN A 5 3.56 -16.12 6.58
CA ASN A 5 2.43 -15.29 6.96
C ASN A 5 2.84 -13.80 6.97
N PHE A 6 2.07 -12.97 6.29
CA PHE A 6 2.23 -11.52 6.35
C PHE A 6 1.50 -10.93 7.54
N ILE A 7 2.14 -9.99 8.22
CA ILE A 7 1.47 -9.07 9.13
C ILE A 7 0.88 -7.95 8.27
N ASN A 8 -0.45 -7.81 8.28
CA ASN A 8 -1.16 -6.76 7.53
C ASN A 8 -1.69 -5.71 8.51
N LEU A 9 -1.50 -4.43 8.19
CA LEU A 9 -1.92 -3.29 9.00
C LEU A 9 -2.39 -2.16 8.08
N VAL A 10 -3.40 -1.41 8.50
CA VAL A 10 -3.84 -0.18 7.85
C VAL A 10 -3.62 0.98 8.81
N LEU A 11 -3.07 2.08 8.30
CA LEU A 11 -2.79 3.29 9.05
C LEU A 11 -3.54 4.47 8.42
N LEU A 12 -4.15 5.32 9.27
CA LEU A 12 -4.58 6.65 8.86
C LEU A 12 -3.45 7.64 9.12
N LEU A 13 -3.03 8.35 8.09
CA LEU A 13 -1.93 9.31 8.15
C LEU A 13 -2.40 10.68 7.67
N GLU A 14 -1.94 11.73 8.35
CA GLU A 14 -2.14 13.11 7.91
C GLU A 14 -0.83 13.68 7.37
N SER A 15 -0.90 14.41 6.25
CA SER A 15 0.25 15.04 5.64
C SER A 15 -0.15 16.25 4.83
N ASP A 16 0.75 17.23 4.76
CA ASP A 16 0.70 18.39 3.86
C ASP A 16 1.26 18.07 2.45
N LYS A 17 1.69 16.83 2.21
CA LYS A 17 2.34 16.40 0.97
C LYS A 17 1.33 15.94 -0.06
N ILE A 18 1.60 16.31 -1.32
CA ILE A 18 0.86 15.79 -2.47
C ILE A 18 1.09 14.29 -2.68
N PHE A 19 0.17 13.66 -3.39
CA PHE A 19 0.14 12.21 -3.66
C PHE A 19 1.50 11.68 -4.18
N SER A 20 2.03 12.25 -5.27
CA SER A 20 3.33 11.84 -5.83
C SER A 20 4.49 11.91 -4.83
N LYS A 21 4.46 12.84 -3.88
CA LYS A 21 5.51 12.97 -2.86
C LYS A 21 5.38 11.89 -1.81
N VAL A 22 4.17 11.58 -1.35
CA VAL A 22 3.91 10.45 -0.45
C VAL A 22 4.31 9.14 -1.10
N LEU A 23 3.89 8.91 -2.35
CA LEU A 23 4.26 7.71 -3.12
C LEU A 23 5.78 7.52 -3.23
N LYS A 24 6.53 8.59 -3.46
CA LYS A 24 8.01 8.55 -3.48
C LYS A 24 8.59 8.19 -2.10
N ILE A 25 8.01 8.71 -1.02
CA ILE A 25 8.45 8.41 0.35
C ILE A 25 8.21 6.93 0.68
N LEU A 26 7.02 6.40 0.39
CA LEU A 26 6.72 4.99 0.64
C LEU A 26 7.68 4.06 -0.11
N LYS A 27 7.92 4.32 -1.40
CA LYS A 27 8.91 3.58 -2.21
C LYS A 27 10.33 3.65 -1.63
N GLN A 28 10.71 4.79 -1.05
CA GLN A 28 12.01 4.93 -0.39
C GLN A 28 12.08 4.11 0.90
N ILE A 29 11.02 4.09 1.69
CA ILE A 29 10.94 3.28 2.92
C ILE A 29 11.08 1.80 2.57
N GLU A 30 10.33 1.31 1.58
CA GLU A 30 10.46 -0.07 1.11
C GLU A 30 11.89 -0.39 0.64
N SER A 31 12.51 0.52 -0.10
CA SER A 31 13.91 0.37 -0.54
C SER A 31 14.86 0.26 0.66
N ASN A 32 14.65 1.08 1.69
CA ASN A 32 15.47 1.07 2.91
C ASN A 32 15.25 -0.22 3.73
N CYS A 33 14.05 -0.81 3.66
CA CYS A 33 13.73 -2.09 4.30
C CYS A 33 14.24 -3.32 3.53
N GLY A 34 15.03 -3.12 2.47
CA GLY A 34 15.69 -4.20 1.73
C GLY A 34 14.96 -4.67 0.49
N ARG A 35 14.03 -3.87 -0.06
CA ARG A 35 13.41 -4.17 -1.37
C ARG A 35 14.46 -4.13 -2.48
N VAL A 36 14.96 -5.30 -2.87
CA VAL A 36 15.81 -5.48 -4.06
C VAL A 36 14.92 -5.59 -5.29
N ARG A 37 15.02 -4.64 -6.23
CA ARG A 37 14.32 -4.74 -7.51
C ARG A 37 15.14 -5.64 -8.44
N ASP A 38 14.77 -6.91 -8.54
CA ASP A 38 15.32 -7.82 -9.55
C ASP A 38 14.44 -7.80 -10.81
N PRO A 39 14.93 -7.29 -11.97
CA PRO A 39 14.19 -7.31 -13.23
C PRO A 39 13.84 -8.72 -13.72
N GLY A 40 14.60 -9.74 -13.31
CA GLY A 40 14.41 -11.16 -13.69
C GLY A 40 13.52 -11.96 -12.74
N ASN A 41 13.19 -11.42 -11.57
CA ASN A 41 12.38 -12.13 -10.56
C ASN A 41 11.36 -11.21 -9.89
N LYS A 42 10.12 -11.21 -10.42
CA LYS A 42 8.99 -10.45 -9.84
C LYS A 42 8.51 -10.97 -8.48
N PHE A 43 8.95 -12.16 -8.05
CA PHE A 43 8.49 -12.85 -6.85
C PHE A 43 9.57 -12.97 -5.78
N THR A 44 10.53 -12.05 -5.75
CA THR A 44 11.47 -11.96 -4.61
C THR A 44 10.69 -11.66 -3.32
N PRO A 45 10.99 -12.33 -2.21
CA PRO A 45 10.38 -12.05 -0.92
C PRO A 45 10.47 -10.55 -0.59
N ARG A 46 9.32 -9.91 -0.33
CA ARG A 46 9.25 -8.51 0.10
C ARG A 46 9.23 -8.49 1.63
N THR A 47 10.19 -7.82 2.23
CA THR A 47 10.23 -7.58 3.68
C THR A 47 9.15 -6.58 4.13
N LEU A 48 8.80 -5.64 3.25
CA LEU A 48 7.77 -4.62 3.47
C LEU A 48 7.14 -4.22 2.13
N ASP A 49 5.82 -4.03 2.13
CA ASP A 49 5.02 -3.51 1.02
C ASP A 49 4.13 -2.40 1.58
N LEU A 50 4.15 -1.22 0.98
CA LEU A 50 3.40 -0.05 1.43
C LEU A 50 2.52 0.49 0.31
N ASP A 51 1.23 0.20 0.42
CA ASP A 51 0.21 0.65 -0.54
C ASP A 51 -0.60 1.83 0.02
N ILE A 52 -0.91 2.78 -0.86
CA ILE A 52 -1.91 3.83 -0.58
C ILE A 52 -3.24 3.27 -1.08
N ILE A 53 -4.14 2.95 -0.15
CA ILE A 53 -5.43 2.31 -0.47
C ILE A 53 -6.63 3.28 -0.43
N ASP A 54 -6.44 4.46 0.16
CA ASP A 54 -7.40 5.57 0.19
C ASP A 54 -6.62 6.88 0.15
N TRP A 55 -7.20 7.91 -0.46
CA TRP A 55 -6.61 9.23 -0.51
C TRP A 55 -7.67 10.31 -0.26
N ASN A 56 -7.80 10.71 1.01
CA ASN A 56 -8.70 11.80 1.43
C ASN A 56 -10.16 11.64 0.92
N GLY A 57 -10.67 10.41 0.90
CA GLY A 57 -12.03 10.12 0.42
C GLY A 57 -12.25 10.35 -1.08
N LEU A 58 -11.16 10.52 -1.86
CA LEU A 58 -11.21 10.62 -3.32
C LEU A 58 -11.89 9.39 -3.91
N THR A 59 -12.82 9.62 -4.84
CA THR A 59 -13.38 8.59 -5.71
C THR A 59 -12.95 8.87 -7.15
N GLY A 60 -12.24 7.93 -7.76
CA GLY A 60 -11.72 8.06 -9.13
C GLY A 60 -10.22 7.79 -9.23
N GLU A 61 -9.55 8.43 -10.18
CA GLU A 61 -8.15 8.19 -10.48
C GLU A 61 -7.26 9.41 -10.19
N ILE A 62 -6.10 9.17 -9.60
CA ILE A 62 -5.01 10.16 -9.49
C ILE A 62 -3.69 9.51 -9.89
N GLU A 63 -2.98 10.12 -10.85
CA GLU A 63 -1.67 9.64 -11.32
C GLU A 63 -1.66 8.14 -11.71
N GLY A 64 -2.76 7.61 -12.24
CA GLY A 64 -2.90 6.19 -12.60
C GLY A 64 -3.33 5.25 -11.46
N TYR A 65 -3.59 5.77 -10.26
CA TYR A 65 -4.05 5.02 -9.10
C TYR A 65 -5.54 5.23 -8.88
N GLN A 66 -6.30 4.13 -8.81
CA GLN A 66 -7.74 4.14 -8.56
C GLN A 66 -8.03 4.17 -7.06
N PHE A 67 -8.94 5.04 -6.64
CA PHE A 67 -9.34 5.24 -5.25
C PHE A 67 -10.87 5.17 -5.04
N PRO A 68 -11.33 4.57 -3.92
CA PRO A 68 -10.54 3.73 -3.02
C PRO A 68 -10.02 2.48 -3.76
N ASP A 69 -8.91 1.89 -3.30
CA ASP A 69 -8.30 0.75 -3.97
C ASP A 69 -9.33 -0.39 -4.11
N PRO A 70 -9.62 -0.88 -5.33
CA PRO A 70 -10.57 -1.96 -5.55
C PRO A 70 -10.26 -3.24 -4.75
N GLU A 71 -8.99 -3.48 -4.43
CA GLU A 71 -8.56 -4.64 -3.65
C GLU A 71 -9.12 -4.64 -2.22
N ILE A 72 -9.51 -3.49 -1.67
CA ILE A 72 -10.20 -3.41 -0.36
C ILE A 72 -11.45 -4.29 -0.36
N GLN A 73 -12.18 -4.41 -1.48
CA GLN A 73 -13.40 -5.22 -1.52
C GLN A 73 -13.13 -6.72 -1.68
N ILE A 74 -11.93 -7.09 -2.13
CA ILE A 74 -11.56 -8.44 -2.52
C ILE A 74 -10.74 -9.12 -1.43
N ARG A 75 -9.94 -8.36 -0.68
CA ARG A 75 -8.96 -8.89 0.27
C ARG A 75 -9.33 -8.54 1.71
N ASP A 76 -9.77 -9.55 2.45
CA ASP A 76 -10.19 -9.41 3.85
C ASP A 76 -9.12 -8.81 4.78
N PHE A 77 -7.85 -9.13 4.53
CA PHE A 77 -6.73 -8.61 5.33
C PHE A 77 -6.46 -7.11 5.10
N ILE A 78 -7.07 -6.51 4.08
CA ILE A 78 -7.12 -5.06 3.87
C ILE A 78 -8.46 -4.51 4.38
N LYS A 79 -9.57 -5.15 4.00
CA LYS A 79 -10.94 -4.70 4.31
C LYS A 79 -11.20 -4.53 5.79
N LYS A 80 -10.84 -5.53 6.59
CA LYS A 80 -11.09 -5.56 8.04
C LYS A 80 -10.39 -4.40 8.74
N PRO A 81 -9.05 -4.26 8.68
CA PRO A 81 -8.37 -3.14 9.33
C PRO A 81 -8.73 -1.77 8.73
N TYR A 82 -9.07 -1.68 7.43
CA TYR A 82 -9.54 -0.42 6.84
C TYR A 82 -10.86 0.07 7.46
N ASN A 83 -11.81 -0.82 7.68
CA ASN A 83 -13.08 -0.48 8.33
C ASN A 83 -12.93 -0.17 9.83
N GLU A 84 -11.86 -0.63 10.49
CA GLU A 84 -11.58 -0.30 11.90
C GLU A 84 -11.15 1.16 12.07
N ILE A 85 -10.41 1.71 11.10
CA ILE A 85 -9.94 3.10 11.11
C ILE A 85 -10.93 4.08 10.48
N LYS A 86 -11.75 3.62 9.52
CA LYS A 86 -12.75 4.43 8.84
C LYS A 86 -14.04 4.46 9.67
N LYS A 87 -14.11 5.41 10.60
CA LYS A 87 -15.35 5.73 11.33
C LYS A 87 -16.22 6.71 10.55
#